data_AF-A0A9D5QSS4-F1
#
_entry.id   AF-A0A9D5QSS4-F1
#
_cell.length_a   1.000
_cell.length_b   1.000
_cell.length_c   1.000
_cell.angle_alpha   90.00
_cell.angle_beta   90.00
_cell.angle_gamma   90.00
#
_symmetry.space_group_name_H-M   'P 1'
#
loop_
_entity.id
_entity.type
_entity.pdbx_description
1 polymer ?
#
loop_
_entity_poly.entity_id
_entity_poly.type
_entity_poly.pdbx_seq_one_letter_code
_entity_poly.pdbx_strand_id
1 'polypeptide(L)'
;MNDDTRVEDAGTLITNPYFKTPPLAPSDINEKASSHRPVDFISAETNYADSIGLVRWAPEWARRYLSTLIRGNVDRTHEKRIDMSFAVTPSYTREAGFGVGGALTALYRVDRRDSVMQPSDVFMSINASLNGFYVLTFKSNNLFNDHRSRLSYKLELYRKRLDFWGINSEQTANNAKSRYDRRQIDLRADYIYKINRNFYVGACLRADYTDARDVLNPAYLLGERRQYYVTGLGASFEFDTRDNLLTPTRGIHLAYRPMFFWKVLGSAPASFFNHTFIANTYFRLWEKGVLAYDLYASFNTSNSPWTMREMIASDGIRMRGYYMGSYIDNCQIASQIEYRQNIYRRIGATVWVGGATLFAALREFRREDIKPEWLPNYGIGLRFEFKHNVNARIDYGFGRHTSGILFAIGEAF
;
A
#
# COMPACT_ATOMS: atom_id res chain seq x y z
N MET A 1 -58.62 21.24 -36.98
CA MET A 1 -58.08 22.20 -36.00
C MET A 1 -57.99 21.46 -34.68
N ASN A 2 -56.99 20.60 -34.51
CA ASN A 2 -55.59 20.92 -34.13
C ASN A 2 -55.55 21.37 -32.66
N ASP A 3 -54.72 20.84 -31.78
CA ASP A 3 -53.50 20.03 -31.96
C ASP A 3 -53.22 19.18 -30.72
N ASP A 4 -52.39 18.17 -30.92
CA ASP A 4 -51.81 17.24 -29.95
C ASP A 4 -50.82 17.91 -28.97
N THR A 5 -50.55 17.24 -27.84
CA THR A 5 -49.23 16.79 -27.31
C THR A 5 -49.26 16.66 -25.78
N ARG A 6 -49.26 15.43 -25.25
CA ARG A 6 -48.11 14.58 -24.88
C ARG A 6 -47.22 15.15 -23.76
N VAL A 7 -47.34 14.50 -22.60
CA VAL A 7 -46.36 14.51 -21.51
C VAL A 7 -45.29 13.48 -21.87
N GLU A 8 -44.05 13.93 -22.06
CA GLU A 8 -42.88 13.05 -22.20
C GLU A 8 -41.93 13.18 -21.00
N ASP A 9 -41.60 12.03 -20.44
CA ASP A 9 -40.43 11.75 -19.60
C ASP A 9 -39.14 12.08 -20.34
N ALA A 10 -38.18 12.71 -19.65
CA ALA A 10 -36.80 12.80 -20.13
C ALA A 10 -35.81 12.42 -19.02
N GLY A 11 -35.60 11.11 -18.90
CA GLY A 11 -34.41 10.56 -18.26
C GLY A 11 -33.18 10.83 -19.13
N THR A 12 -32.19 11.53 -18.58
CA THR A 12 -30.90 11.72 -19.24
C THR A 12 -29.96 10.58 -18.87
N LEU A 13 -29.92 9.56 -19.73
CA LEU A 13 -28.89 8.52 -19.76
C LEU A 13 -27.57 9.12 -20.25
N ILE A 14 -26.59 9.27 -19.35
CA ILE A 14 -25.20 9.53 -19.74
C ILE A 14 -24.61 8.21 -20.26
N THR A 15 -24.45 8.13 -21.57
CA THR A 15 -23.88 6.99 -22.29
C THR A 15 -22.37 6.92 -22.09
N ASN A 16 -21.89 5.73 -21.71
CA ASN A 16 -20.47 5.39 -21.56
C ASN A 16 -19.87 5.03 -22.94
N PRO A 17 -18.83 5.71 -23.46
CA PRO A 17 -18.44 5.63 -24.86
C PRO A 17 -17.39 4.55 -25.21
N TYR A 18 -17.41 3.37 -24.58
CA TYR A 18 -16.47 2.28 -24.94
C TYR A 18 -17.09 0.89 -24.97
N PHE A 19 -18.15 0.70 -25.77
CA PHE A 19 -18.49 -0.60 -26.37
C PHE A 19 -19.18 -0.35 -27.72
N LYS A 20 -18.44 -0.52 -28.83
CA LYS A 20 -19.01 -0.69 -30.17
C LYS A 20 -18.46 -1.99 -30.75
N THR A 21 -19.19 -3.08 -30.57
CA THR A 21 -19.14 -4.25 -31.45
C THR A 21 -20.31 -4.13 -32.44
N PRO A 22 -20.11 -4.35 -33.76
CA PRO A 22 -21.21 -4.29 -34.71
C PRO A 22 -22.17 -5.48 -34.53
N PRO A 23 -23.48 -5.30 -34.77
CA PRO A 23 -24.43 -6.40 -34.76
C PRO A 23 -24.26 -7.28 -36.01
N LEU A 24 -24.17 -8.60 -35.81
CA LEU A 24 -24.33 -9.59 -36.88
C LEU A 24 -25.83 -9.87 -37.07
N ALA A 25 -26.31 -9.72 -38.31
CA ALA A 25 -27.67 -10.07 -38.71
C ALA A 25 -27.82 -11.60 -38.87
N PRO A 26 -29.04 -12.15 -38.69
CA PRO A 26 -29.26 -13.60 -38.68
C PRO A 26 -29.50 -14.13 -40.10
N SER A 27 -28.77 -15.18 -40.49
CA SER A 27 -29.17 -16.04 -41.61
C SER A 27 -28.68 -17.48 -41.41
N ASP A 28 -29.66 -18.36 -41.32
CA ASP A 28 -29.74 -19.73 -41.84
C ASP A 28 -28.84 -20.83 -41.25
N ILE A 29 -29.54 -21.67 -40.47
CA ILE A 29 -29.23 -23.02 -40.07
C ILE A 29 -28.97 -23.87 -41.33
N ASN A 30 -27.82 -24.54 -41.38
CA ASN A 30 -27.76 -25.85 -42.03
C ASN A 30 -26.69 -26.74 -41.38
N GLU A 31 -27.17 -27.89 -40.89
CA GLU A 31 -26.40 -28.98 -40.34
C GLU A 31 -25.42 -29.55 -41.37
N LYS A 32 -24.17 -29.76 -40.96
CA LYS A 32 -23.38 -30.92 -41.38
C LYS A 32 -22.34 -31.22 -40.32
N ALA A 33 -22.57 -32.31 -39.60
CA ALA A 33 -21.65 -32.89 -38.66
C ALA A 33 -20.37 -33.38 -39.37
N SER A 34 -19.21 -32.92 -38.94
CA SER A 34 -17.94 -33.62 -39.17
C SER A 34 -17.00 -33.47 -37.97
N SER A 35 -16.74 -34.61 -37.32
CA SER A 35 -15.55 -34.99 -36.56
C SER A 35 -14.60 -33.87 -36.08
N HIS A 36 -14.87 -33.34 -34.89
CA HIS A 36 -13.86 -32.55 -34.15
C HIS A 36 -12.84 -33.49 -33.49
N ARG A 37 -11.65 -33.59 -34.09
CA ARG A 37 -10.42 -33.91 -33.36
C ARG A 37 -10.05 -32.68 -32.50
N PRO A 38 -9.54 -32.84 -31.26
CA PRO A 38 -9.11 -31.69 -30.48
C PRO A 38 -7.93 -31.03 -31.20
N VAL A 39 -8.13 -29.78 -31.61
CA VAL A 39 -7.07 -28.92 -32.10
C VAL A 39 -6.23 -28.55 -30.88
N ASP A 40 -4.99 -29.05 -30.85
CA ASP A 40 -3.98 -28.59 -29.91
C ASP A 40 -3.80 -27.08 -30.05
N PHE A 41 -4.33 -26.31 -29.11
CA PHE A 41 -4.04 -24.89 -28.96
C PHE A 41 -2.63 -24.71 -28.39
N ILE A 42 -1.62 -25.04 -29.19
CA ILE A 42 -0.30 -24.41 -29.07
C ILE A 42 -0.23 -23.39 -30.19
N SER A 43 -0.98 -22.30 -30.05
CA SER A 43 -0.74 -21.12 -30.88
C SER A 43 0.59 -20.51 -30.44
N ALA A 44 1.46 -20.27 -31.42
CA ALA A 44 2.71 -19.54 -31.25
C ALA A 44 2.40 -18.07 -30.89
N GLU A 45 2.07 -17.79 -29.64
CA GLU A 45 1.90 -16.43 -29.16
C GLU A 45 3.27 -15.79 -28.94
N THR A 46 3.62 -14.81 -29.79
CA THR A 46 4.77 -13.92 -29.62
C THR A 46 4.92 -13.45 -28.17
N ASN A 47 6.01 -13.81 -27.49
CA ASN A 47 6.26 -13.41 -26.11
C ASN A 47 6.37 -11.88 -26.04
N TYR A 48 5.49 -11.22 -25.28
CA TYR A 48 5.54 -9.76 -25.13
C TYR A 48 6.90 -9.28 -24.58
N ALA A 49 7.56 -10.09 -23.75
CA ALA A 49 8.91 -9.80 -23.24
C ALA A 49 9.96 -9.65 -24.35
N ASP A 50 9.78 -10.27 -25.54
CA ASP A 50 10.70 -10.13 -26.68
C ASP A 50 10.65 -8.71 -27.30
N SER A 51 9.56 -7.97 -27.06
CA SER A 51 9.40 -6.57 -27.47
C SER A 51 10.11 -5.57 -26.55
N ILE A 52 10.60 -6.04 -25.39
CA ILE A 52 11.35 -5.22 -24.42
C ILE A 52 12.84 -5.46 -24.66
N GLY A 53 13.53 -4.50 -25.27
CA GLY A 53 14.97 -4.62 -25.61
C GLY A 53 15.87 -4.97 -24.42
N LEU A 54 15.48 -4.54 -23.22
CA LEU A 54 16.20 -4.77 -21.96
C LEU A 54 16.06 -6.20 -21.41
N VAL A 55 15.17 -7.03 -21.95
CA VAL A 55 14.86 -8.39 -21.46
C VAL A 55 15.23 -9.46 -22.51
N ARG A 56 15.68 -9.05 -23.70
CA ARG A 56 16.09 -9.97 -24.79
C ARG A 56 17.22 -10.92 -24.40
N TRP A 57 18.08 -10.52 -23.48
CA TRP A 57 19.19 -11.34 -22.98
C TRP A 57 18.75 -12.40 -21.96
N ALA A 58 17.51 -12.34 -21.44
CA ALA A 58 17.04 -13.28 -20.44
C ALA A 58 16.70 -14.66 -21.07
N PRO A 59 16.80 -15.77 -20.31
CA PRO A 59 16.38 -17.09 -20.78
C PRO A 59 14.91 -17.13 -21.22
N GLU A 60 14.54 -18.05 -22.13
CA GLU A 60 13.16 -18.16 -22.63
C GLU A 60 12.12 -18.39 -21.53
N TRP A 61 12.45 -19.19 -20.50
CA TRP A 61 11.56 -19.40 -19.37
C TRP A 61 11.29 -18.10 -18.60
N ALA A 62 12.29 -17.23 -18.45
CA ALA A 62 12.17 -15.94 -17.78
C ALA A 62 11.38 -14.95 -18.65
N ARG A 63 11.59 -14.96 -19.97
CA ARG A 63 10.81 -14.17 -20.93
C ARG A 63 9.35 -14.60 -20.97
N ARG A 64 9.07 -15.90 -20.89
CA ARG A 64 7.71 -16.46 -20.81
C ARG A 64 7.03 -16.15 -19.47
N TYR A 65 7.79 -16.17 -18.39
CA TYR A 65 7.33 -15.75 -17.07
C TYR A 65 7.03 -14.24 -16.99
N LEU A 66 7.91 -13.41 -17.54
CA LEU A 66 7.69 -11.98 -17.65
C LEU A 66 6.52 -11.66 -18.58
N SER A 67 6.34 -12.42 -19.67
CA SER A 67 5.22 -12.22 -20.59
C SER A 67 3.88 -12.60 -19.95
N THR A 68 3.79 -13.64 -19.12
CA THR A 68 2.57 -13.96 -18.36
C THR A 68 2.28 -12.92 -17.27
N LEU A 69 3.30 -12.41 -16.58
CA LEU A 69 3.18 -11.29 -15.65
C LEU A 69 2.65 -10.02 -16.33
N ILE A 70 3.22 -9.68 -17.49
CA ILE A 70 2.88 -8.46 -18.25
C ILE A 70 1.49 -8.57 -18.92
N ARG A 71 1.06 -9.78 -19.28
CA ARG A 71 -0.26 -10.08 -19.86
C ARG A 71 -1.35 -10.40 -18.84
N GLY A 72 -1.02 -10.61 -17.56
CA GLY A 72 -1.98 -10.77 -16.45
C GLY A 72 -2.81 -9.51 -16.14
N ASN A 73 -2.93 -8.61 -17.12
CA ASN A 73 -3.55 -7.30 -17.05
C ASN A 73 -5.09 -7.33 -17.16
N VAL A 74 -5.64 -8.47 -17.54
CA VAL A 74 -7.06 -8.66 -17.78
C VAL A 74 -7.64 -9.34 -16.55
N ASP A 75 -8.65 -8.73 -15.93
CA ASP A 75 -9.43 -9.39 -14.89
C ASP A 75 -10.14 -10.60 -15.49
N ARG A 76 -9.75 -11.81 -15.08
CA ARG A 76 -10.37 -13.06 -15.53
C ARG A 76 -11.25 -13.70 -14.46
N THR A 77 -11.66 -12.97 -13.43
CA THR A 77 -12.49 -13.54 -12.34
C THR A 77 -13.95 -13.82 -12.74
N HIS A 78 -14.40 -13.33 -13.91
CA HIS A 78 -15.63 -13.83 -14.55
C HIS A 78 -15.42 -15.21 -15.18
N GLU A 79 -14.27 -15.44 -15.81
CA GLU A 79 -13.90 -16.70 -16.49
C GLU A 79 -13.45 -17.80 -15.51
N LYS A 80 -12.71 -17.42 -14.47
CA LYS A 80 -12.09 -18.31 -13.49
C LYS A 80 -12.58 -17.99 -12.08
N ARG A 81 -12.66 -19.00 -11.21
CA ARG A 81 -13.08 -18.82 -9.80
C ARG A 81 -12.11 -17.95 -9.00
N ILE A 82 -10.81 -18.09 -9.27
CA ILE A 82 -9.75 -17.32 -8.64
C ILE A 82 -8.74 -16.95 -9.74
N ASP A 83 -8.46 -15.66 -9.91
CA ASP A 83 -7.45 -15.17 -10.84
C ASP A 83 -6.17 -14.86 -10.09
N MET A 84 -5.16 -15.73 -10.24
CA MET A 84 -3.91 -15.67 -9.50
C MET A 84 -2.78 -15.14 -10.37
N SER A 85 -1.89 -14.34 -9.78
CA SER A 85 -0.64 -13.91 -10.39
C SER A 85 0.47 -13.98 -9.36
N PHE A 86 1.68 -14.37 -9.79
CA PHE A 86 2.85 -14.43 -8.92
C PHE A 86 4.01 -13.67 -9.54
N ALA A 87 4.68 -12.84 -8.74
CA ALA A 87 5.82 -12.03 -9.13
C ALA A 87 7.02 -12.39 -8.24
N VAL A 88 8.17 -12.71 -8.85
CA VAL A 88 9.45 -12.78 -8.16
C VAL A 88 10.20 -11.50 -8.51
N THR A 89 10.65 -10.79 -7.49
CA THR A 89 11.21 -9.45 -7.62
C THR A 89 12.48 -9.34 -6.81
N PRO A 90 13.55 -8.72 -7.33
CA PRO A 90 14.64 -8.30 -6.45
C PRO A 90 14.09 -7.34 -5.40
N SER A 91 14.63 -7.39 -4.19
CA SER A 91 14.29 -6.44 -3.12
C SER A 91 15.56 -5.77 -2.62
N TYR A 92 15.45 -4.51 -2.23
CA TYR A 92 16.50 -3.81 -1.52
C TYR A 92 15.88 -2.80 -0.57
N THR A 93 16.37 -2.81 0.66
CA THR A 93 16.15 -1.73 1.62
C THR A 93 17.47 -1.40 2.29
N ARG A 94 17.55 -0.24 2.94
CA ARG A 94 18.77 0.17 3.63
C ARG A 94 19.09 -0.73 4.84
N GLU A 95 18.06 -1.30 5.46
CA GLU A 95 18.14 -2.19 6.61
C GLU A 95 18.58 -3.59 6.22
N ALA A 96 18.02 -4.12 5.13
CA ALA A 96 18.25 -5.49 4.69
C ALA A 96 19.46 -5.61 3.74
N GLY A 97 19.76 -4.57 2.96
CA GLY A 97 20.58 -4.69 1.76
C GLY A 97 19.82 -5.43 0.66
N PHE A 98 20.55 -6.02 -0.29
CA PHE A 98 19.95 -6.79 -1.38
C PHE A 98 19.29 -8.08 -0.86
N GLY A 99 18.13 -8.38 -1.42
CA GLY A 99 17.34 -9.57 -1.13
C GLY A 99 16.53 -10.01 -2.33
N VAL A 100 15.75 -11.06 -2.11
CA VAL A 100 14.79 -11.58 -3.09
C VAL A 100 13.43 -11.58 -2.44
N GLY A 101 12.45 -11.06 -3.18
CA GLY A 101 11.05 -11.04 -2.82
C GLY A 101 10.22 -11.90 -3.77
N GLY A 102 9.18 -12.52 -3.23
CA GLY A 102 8.10 -13.11 -4.00
C GLY A 102 6.77 -12.49 -3.55
N ALA A 103 5.89 -12.20 -4.50
CA ALA A 103 4.53 -11.75 -4.26
C ALA A 103 3.55 -12.66 -4.99
N LEU A 104 2.44 -12.96 -4.35
CA LEU A 104 1.28 -13.63 -4.90
C LEU A 104 0.09 -12.71 -4.73
N THR A 105 -0.64 -12.47 -5.80
CA THR A 105 -1.92 -11.79 -5.76
C THR A 105 -2.99 -12.71 -6.31
N ALA A 106 -4.17 -12.69 -5.69
CA ALA A 106 -5.33 -13.41 -6.16
C ALA A 106 -6.55 -12.48 -6.13
N LEU A 107 -7.36 -12.53 -7.17
CA LEU A 107 -8.63 -11.84 -7.25
C LEU A 107 -9.78 -12.86 -7.21
N TYR A 108 -10.85 -12.53 -6.53
CA TYR A 108 -12.06 -13.36 -6.48
C TYR A 108 -13.31 -12.51 -6.26
N ARG A 109 -14.49 -13.01 -6.66
CA ARG A 109 -15.78 -12.38 -6.35
C ARG A 109 -16.60 -13.28 -5.43
N VAL A 110 -17.23 -12.68 -4.42
CA VAL A 110 -18.14 -13.39 -3.51
C VAL A 110 -19.40 -13.80 -4.27
N ASP A 111 -19.97 -12.89 -5.07
CA ASP A 111 -20.96 -13.22 -6.09
C ASP A 111 -20.38 -13.06 -7.50
N ARG A 112 -20.30 -14.15 -8.26
CA ARG A 112 -19.77 -14.16 -9.64
C ARG A 112 -20.78 -13.71 -10.68
N ARG A 113 -22.07 -13.63 -10.33
CA ARG A 113 -23.15 -13.21 -11.24
C ARG A 113 -23.27 -11.70 -11.34
N ASP A 114 -22.72 -10.99 -10.36
CA ASP A 114 -22.67 -9.54 -10.35
C ASP A 114 -21.51 -9.04 -11.24
N SER A 115 -21.88 -8.39 -12.35
CA SER A 115 -20.95 -7.82 -13.34
C SER A 115 -20.42 -6.44 -12.96
N VAL A 116 -21.01 -5.79 -11.94
CA VAL A 116 -20.65 -4.43 -11.49
C VAL A 116 -19.73 -4.48 -10.26
N MET A 117 -19.78 -5.56 -9.49
CA MET A 117 -18.94 -5.74 -8.30
C MET A 117 -17.43 -5.79 -8.64
N GLN A 118 -16.66 -4.93 -7.97
CA GLN A 118 -15.19 -5.03 -7.98
C GLN A 118 -14.75 -6.32 -7.27
N PRO A 119 -13.72 -7.02 -7.78
CA PRO A 119 -13.26 -8.24 -7.14
C PRO A 119 -12.60 -7.93 -5.79
N SER A 120 -12.82 -8.82 -4.83
CA SER A 120 -12.00 -8.91 -3.62
C SER A 120 -10.58 -9.33 -4.00
N ASP A 121 -9.61 -8.85 -3.23
CA ASP A 121 -8.20 -9.11 -3.49
C ASP A 121 -7.49 -9.72 -2.29
N VAL A 122 -6.59 -10.66 -2.58
CA VAL A 122 -5.63 -11.23 -1.63
C VAL A 122 -4.25 -10.90 -2.17
N PHE A 123 -3.36 -10.47 -1.28
CA PHE A 123 -1.96 -10.22 -1.56
C PHE A 123 -1.09 -10.86 -0.48
N MET A 124 -0.14 -11.68 -0.89
CA MET A 124 0.88 -12.23 -0.02
C MET A 124 2.25 -11.84 -0.58
N SER A 125 3.17 -11.41 0.25
CA SER A 125 4.56 -11.20 -0.14
C SER A 125 5.52 -11.73 0.90
N ILE A 126 6.56 -12.41 0.44
CA ILE A 126 7.72 -12.79 1.24
C ILE A 126 8.93 -12.02 0.70
N ASN A 127 9.69 -11.38 1.59
CA ASN A 127 10.97 -10.77 1.26
C ASN A 127 12.01 -11.35 2.20
N ALA A 128 13.13 -11.81 1.66
CA ALA A 128 14.24 -12.32 2.45
C ALA A 128 15.57 -11.77 1.94
N SER A 129 16.51 -11.52 2.85
CA SER A 129 17.87 -11.08 2.52
C SER A 129 18.91 -11.99 3.19
N LEU A 130 20.13 -11.93 2.66
CA LEU A 130 21.28 -12.72 3.11
C LEU A 130 21.67 -12.46 4.57
N ASN A 131 21.31 -11.30 5.13
CA ASN A 131 21.62 -10.94 6.51
C ASN A 131 20.64 -11.52 7.56
N GLY A 132 19.72 -12.39 7.14
CA GLY A 132 18.69 -12.98 8.01
C GLY A 132 17.44 -12.11 8.20
N PHE A 133 17.35 -10.98 7.50
CA PHE A 133 16.14 -10.16 7.40
C PHE A 133 15.08 -10.91 6.61
N TYR A 134 13.86 -10.97 7.15
CA TYR A 134 12.70 -11.41 6.38
C TYR A 134 11.44 -10.64 6.77
N VAL A 135 10.56 -10.44 5.80
CA VAL A 135 9.22 -9.86 5.97
C VAL A 135 8.24 -10.71 5.18
N LEU A 136 7.28 -11.30 5.87
CA LEU A 136 6.10 -11.92 5.30
C LEU A 136 4.92 -10.97 5.54
N THR A 137 4.22 -10.63 4.47
CA THR A 137 3.04 -9.77 4.51
C THR A 137 1.91 -10.52 3.86
N PHE A 138 0.77 -10.58 4.54
CA PHE A 138 -0.48 -11.07 4.00
C PHE A 138 -1.52 -9.96 4.16
N LYS A 139 -2.18 -9.63 3.07
CA LYS A 139 -3.24 -8.62 2.99
C LYS A 139 -4.41 -9.24 2.27
N SER A 140 -5.61 -8.87 2.68
CA SER A 140 -6.79 -9.16 1.91
C SER A 140 -7.79 -8.05 2.10
N ASN A 141 -8.66 -7.93 1.12
CA ASN A 141 -9.73 -6.99 1.12
C ASN A 141 -10.98 -7.66 0.54
N ASN A 142 -11.92 -7.92 1.43
CA ASN A 142 -13.12 -8.68 1.14
C ASN A 142 -14.27 -7.69 0.98
N LEU A 143 -14.72 -7.52 -0.26
CA LEU A 143 -15.90 -6.75 -0.60
C LEU A 143 -17.13 -7.66 -0.47
N PHE A 144 -18.15 -7.18 0.25
CA PHE A 144 -19.39 -7.93 0.42
C PHE A 144 -20.41 -7.58 -0.67
N ASN A 145 -21.39 -8.46 -0.86
CA ASN A 145 -22.43 -8.32 -1.90
C ASN A 145 -23.35 -7.11 -1.69
N ASP A 146 -23.32 -6.45 -0.53
CA ASP A 146 -24.10 -5.25 -0.25
C ASP A 146 -23.52 -3.97 -0.89
N HIS A 147 -22.34 -4.07 -1.52
CA HIS A 147 -21.56 -2.96 -2.08
C HIS A 147 -21.23 -1.82 -1.10
N ARG A 148 -21.43 -2.06 0.20
CA ARG A 148 -21.24 -1.07 1.26
C ARG A 148 -20.26 -1.53 2.31
N SER A 149 -20.22 -2.83 2.59
CA SER A 149 -19.33 -3.42 3.57
C SER A 149 -18.02 -3.85 2.92
N ARG A 150 -16.92 -3.61 3.63
CA ARG A 150 -15.58 -4.04 3.27
C ARG A 150 -14.84 -4.51 4.51
N LEU A 151 -14.30 -5.73 4.48
CA LEU A 151 -13.43 -6.25 5.52
C LEU A 151 -12.00 -6.36 4.98
N SER A 152 -11.11 -5.52 5.48
CA SER A 152 -9.69 -5.56 5.14
C SER A 152 -8.91 -6.16 6.31
N TYR A 153 -7.96 -7.06 6.03
CA TYR A 153 -7.04 -7.56 7.04
C TYR A 153 -5.60 -7.55 6.52
N LYS A 154 -4.67 -7.22 7.41
CA LYS A 154 -3.23 -7.23 7.17
C LYS A 154 -2.54 -7.96 8.29
N LEU A 155 -1.79 -9.01 7.97
CA LEU A 155 -0.86 -9.69 8.85
C LEU A 155 0.56 -9.42 8.34
N GLU A 156 1.42 -8.89 9.20
CA GLU A 156 2.83 -8.69 8.90
C GLU A 156 3.68 -9.43 9.94
N LEU A 157 4.54 -10.31 9.45
CA LEU A 157 5.46 -11.11 10.25
C LEU A 157 6.87 -10.81 9.78
N TYR A 158 7.73 -10.33 10.66
CA TYR A 158 9.08 -10.03 10.24
C TYR A 158 10.11 -10.24 11.33
N ARG A 159 11.35 -10.43 10.85
CA ARG A 159 12.57 -10.29 11.62
C ARG A 159 13.47 -9.29 10.90
N LYS A 160 13.85 -8.22 11.59
CA LYS A 160 14.73 -7.18 11.07
C LYS A 160 15.89 -6.99 12.03
N ARG A 161 17.12 -7.18 11.55
CA ARG A 161 18.31 -6.76 12.28
C ARG A 161 18.49 -5.26 12.06
N LEU A 162 18.17 -4.47 13.08
CA LEU A 162 18.09 -3.02 12.97
C LEU A 162 19.19 -2.34 13.78
N ASP A 163 19.65 -1.22 13.25
CA ASP A 163 20.36 -0.21 14.02
C ASP A 163 19.33 0.66 14.76
N PHE A 164 19.66 1.09 15.98
CA PHE A 164 18.86 2.07 16.74
C PHE A 164 19.73 2.93 17.63
N TRP A 165 19.21 4.09 17.98
CA TRP A 165 19.89 5.12 18.76
C TRP A 165 19.16 5.42 20.07
N GLY A 166 17.96 4.88 20.26
CA GLY A 166 17.12 5.13 21.42
C GLY A 166 15.66 4.92 21.10
N ILE A 167 14.80 5.28 22.05
CA ILE A 167 13.34 5.16 21.90
C ILE A 167 12.62 6.51 21.91
N ASN A 168 13.35 7.62 21.96
CA ASN A 168 12.82 8.99 21.88
C ASN A 168 13.74 9.88 21.03
N SER A 169 13.25 11.06 20.65
CA SER A 169 13.95 12.01 19.78
C SER A 169 15.33 12.39 20.32
N GLU A 170 15.43 12.71 21.62
CA GLU A 170 16.68 13.08 22.28
C GLU A 170 17.77 12.00 22.19
N GLN A 171 17.44 10.76 22.53
CA GLN A 171 18.39 9.65 22.42
C GLN A 171 18.76 9.39 20.97
N THR A 172 17.77 9.46 20.06
CA THR A 172 18.04 9.21 18.63
C THR A 172 18.96 10.24 17.99
N ALA A 173 18.98 11.47 18.49
CA ALA A 173 19.87 12.52 18.03
C ALA A 173 21.30 12.42 18.59
N ASN A 174 21.45 11.97 19.85
CA ASN A 174 22.70 12.12 20.60
C ASN A 174 23.51 10.84 20.77
N ASN A 175 22.85 9.68 20.80
CA ASN A 175 23.53 8.42 21.09
C ASN A 175 24.35 7.91 19.89
N ALA A 176 25.35 7.08 20.20
CA ALA A 176 26.02 6.30 19.18
C ALA A 176 25.12 5.18 18.65
N LYS A 177 25.40 4.70 17.44
CA LYS A 177 24.65 3.60 16.81
C LYS A 177 24.74 2.32 17.66
N SER A 178 23.59 1.76 18.03
CA SER A 178 23.43 0.44 18.64
C SER A 178 22.70 -0.51 17.69
N ARG A 179 22.70 -1.81 17.99
CA ARG A 179 22.00 -2.83 17.18
C ARG A 179 21.09 -3.70 18.02
N TYR A 180 20.04 -4.21 17.39
CA TYR A 180 19.12 -5.20 17.95
C TYR A 180 18.45 -6.02 16.84
N ASP A 181 17.89 -7.17 17.22
CA ASP A 181 17.07 -8.03 16.35
C ASP A 181 15.59 -7.82 16.70
N ARG A 182 14.85 -7.11 15.86
CA ARG A 182 13.42 -6.84 16.04
C ARG A 182 12.59 -7.94 15.37
N ARG A 183 11.76 -8.62 16.14
CA ARG A 183 10.77 -9.58 15.64
C ARG A 183 9.37 -9.02 15.90
N GLN A 184 8.51 -9.03 14.89
CA GLN A 184 7.15 -8.52 15.04
C GLN A 184 6.12 -9.41 14.35
N ILE A 185 4.94 -9.48 14.99
CA ILE A 185 3.68 -9.98 14.46
C ILE A 185 2.68 -8.82 14.59
N ASP A 186 2.34 -8.15 13.49
CA ASP A 186 1.34 -7.06 13.45
C ASP A 186 0.12 -7.54 12.67
N LEU A 187 -0.99 -7.76 13.36
CA LEU A 187 -2.29 -8.08 12.79
C LEU A 187 -3.19 -6.85 12.86
N ARG A 188 -3.78 -6.48 11.73
CA ARG A 188 -4.79 -5.43 11.62
C ARG A 188 -6.01 -5.99 10.92
N ALA A 189 -7.18 -5.67 11.42
CA ALA A 189 -8.46 -5.99 10.79
C ALA A 189 -9.36 -4.75 10.85
N ASP A 190 -9.81 -4.30 9.69
CA ASP A 190 -10.62 -3.11 9.51
C ASP A 190 -11.94 -3.52 8.83
N TYR A 191 -13.05 -3.36 9.54
CA TYR A 191 -14.38 -3.48 8.94
C TYR A 191 -14.92 -2.08 8.67
N ILE A 192 -15.20 -1.76 7.40
CA ILE A 192 -15.63 -0.44 6.95
C ILE A 192 -16.99 -0.58 6.27
N TYR A 193 -17.91 0.31 6.62
CA TYR A 193 -19.24 0.42 6.06
C TYR A 193 -19.44 1.77 5.39
N LYS A 194 -19.94 1.75 4.15
CA LYS A 194 -20.25 2.93 3.35
C LYS A 194 -21.61 3.50 3.77
N ILE A 195 -21.59 4.66 4.42
CA ILE A 195 -22.81 5.34 4.89
C ILE A 195 -23.49 6.08 3.73
N ASN A 196 -22.71 6.84 2.97
CA ASN A 196 -23.21 7.59 1.81
C ASN A 196 -22.19 7.49 0.66
N ARG A 197 -22.34 8.31 -0.40
CA ARG A 197 -21.51 8.20 -1.60
C ARG A 197 -20.01 8.22 -1.32
N ASN A 198 -19.55 9.05 -0.37
CA ASN A 198 -18.13 9.35 -0.13
C ASN A 198 -17.69 9.13 1.33
N PHE A 199 -18.63 8.96 2.27
CA PHE A 199 -18.34 8.79 3.69
C PHE A 199 -18.47 7.34 4.12
N TYR A 200 -17.49 6.90 4.89
CA TYR A 200 -17.35 5.56 5.40
C TYR A 200 -17.06 5.60 6.90
N VAL A 201 -17.61 4.63 7.62
CA VAL A 201 -17.37 4.45 9.06
C VAL A 201 -17.06 2.98 9.31
N GLY A 202 -16.13 2.71 10.22
CA GLY A 202 -15.68 1.35 10.47
C GLY A 202 -15.23 1.10 11.89
N ALA A 203 -15.00 -0.18 12.18
CA ALA A 203 -14.34 -0.66 13.38
C ALA A 203 -12.95 -1.18 13.01
N CYS A 204 -11.97 -0.91 13.87
CA CYS A 204 -10.58 -1.30 13.69
C CYS A 204 -10.15 -2.21 14.84
N LEU A 205 -9.38 -3.24 14.53
CA LEU A 205 -8.72 -4.11 15.48
C LEU A 205 -7.23 -4.18 15.13
N ARG A 206 -6.37 -4.08 16.14
CA ARG A 206 -4.94 -4.26 16.01
C ARG A 206 -4.42 -5.16 17.12
N ALA A 207 -3.68 -6.21 16.77
CA ALA A 207 -2.92 -7.01 17.70
C ALA A 207 -1.45 -6.99 17.26
N ASP A 208 -0.57 -6.51 18.15
CA ASP A 208 0.86 -6.32 17.88
C ASP A 208 1.65 -7.08 18.93
N TYR A 209 2.52 -7.99 18.50
CA TYR A 209 3.55 -8.59 19.33
C TYR A 209 4.91 -8.16 18.78
N THR A 210 5.73 -7.54 19.62
CA THR A 210 7.09 -7.13 19.27
C THR A 210 8.07 -7.66 20.31
N ASP A 211 9.17 -8.25 19.87
CA ASP A 211 10.28 -8.75 20.69
C ASP A 211 11.61 -8.21 20.16
N ALA A 212 12.38 -7.56 21.04
CA ALA A 212 13.72 -7.06 20.78
C ALA A 212 14.78 -7.98 21.39
N ARG A 213 15.48 -8.73 20.53
CA ARG A 213 16.58 -9.63 20.91
C ARG A 213 17.93 -9.00 20.65
N ASP A 214 18.95 -9.56 21.28
CA ASP A 214 20.36 -9.22 21.04
C ASP A 214 20.64 -7.71 21.07
N VAL A 215 19.99 -7.00 22.00
CA VAL A 215 20.11 -5.55 22.15
C VAL A 215 21.50 -5.23 22.69
N LEU A 216 22.36 -4.64 21.86
CA LEU A 216 23.75 -4.35 22.22
C LEU A 216 23.85 -3.33 23.36
N ASN A 217 23.02 -2.28 23.33
CA ASN A 217 22.95 -1.26 24.39
C ASN A 217 21.54 -1.23 25.02
N PRO A 218 21.25 -2.10 26.01
CA PRO A 218 19.92 -2.16 26.65
C PRO A 218 19.52 -0.87 27.37
N ALA A 219 20.49 -0.07 27.81
CA ALA A 219 20.25 1.22 28.45
C ALA A 219 19.46 2.19 27.55
N TYR A 220 19.52 2.02 26.23
CA TYR A 220 18.79 2.85 25.26
C TYR A 220 17.27 2.57 25.26
N LEU A 221 16.81 1.53 25.97
CA LEU A 221 15.39 1.26 26.20
C LEU A 221 14.83 2.01 27.41
N LEU A 222 15.64 2.79 28.14
CA LEU A 222 15.19 3.57 29.30
C LEU A 222 14.47 2.76 30.38
N GLY A 223 14.89 1.49 30.56
CA GLY A 223 14.27 0.57 31.52
C GLY A 223 12.98 -0.09 31.03
N GLU A 224 12.50 0.22 29.82
CA GLU A 224 11.36 -0.49 29.23
C GLU A 224 11.71 -1.96 28.90
N ARG A 225 10.67 -2.80 28.86
CA ARG A 225 10.83 -4.22 28.54
C ARG A 225 11.18 -4.38 27.07
N ARG A 226 11.93 -5.43 26.75
CA ARG A 226 12.29 -5.78 25.36
C ARG A 226 11.12 -6.32 24.54
N GLN A 227 10.10 -6.83 25.22
CA GLN A 227 8.99 -7.55 24.59
C GLN A 227 7.66 -7.00 25.08
N TYR A 228 6.76 -6.72 24.14
CA TYR A 228 5.39 -6.33 24.40
C TYR A 228 4.45 -7.07 23.44
N TYR A 229 3.26 -7.39 23.94
CA TYR A 229 2.09 -7.72 23.14
C TYR A 229 0.96 -6.80 23.54
N VAL A 230 0.25 -6.23 22.58
CA VAL A 230 -0.85 -5.30 22.80
C VAL A 230 -1.99 -5.62 21.85
N THR A 231 -3.21 -5.46 22.35
CA THR A 231 -4.42 -5.56 21.54
C THR A 231 -5.22 -4.29 21.71
N GLY A 232 -5.62 -3.69 20.60
CA GLY A 232 -6.40 -2.46 20.57
C GLY A 232 -7.62 -2.58 19.68
N LEU A 233 -8.66 -1.86 20.05
CA LEU A 233 -9.86 -1.66 19.26
C LEU A 233 -10.01 -0.18 18.98
N GLY A 234 -10.62 0.14 17.85
CA GLY A 234 -10.83 1.52 17.45
C GLY A 234 -11.95 1.67 16.45
N ALA A 235 -12.07 2.88 15.95
CA ALA A 235 -13.00 3.23 14.89
C ALA A 235 -12.23 3.81 13.69
N SER A 236 -12.86 3.79 12.52
CA SER A 236 -12.39 4.49 11.32
C SER A 236 -13.47 5.43 10.82
N PHE A 237 -13.10 6.64 10.46
CA PHE A 237 -13.95 7.61 9.80
C PHE A 237 -13.23 8.07 8.54
N GLU A 238 -13.79 7.80 7.38
CA GLU A 238 -13.13 8.07 6.10
C GLU A 238 -14.05 8.88 5.17
N PHE A 239 -13.48 9.86 4.49
CA PHE A 239 -14.06 10.55 3.35
C PHE A 239 -13.18 10.26 2.15
N ASP A 240 -13.68 9.48 1.19
CA ASP A 240 -12.92 9.05 0.01
C ASP A 240 -13.68 9.41 -1.28
N THR A 241 -13.01 10.19 -2.12
CA THR A 241 -13.49 10.62 -3.44
C THR A 241 -12.51 10.24 -4.55
N ARG A 242 -11.50 9.43 -4.24
CA ARG A 242 -10.50 8.99 -5.20
C ARG A 242 -11.15 8.22 -6.34
N ASP A 243 -10.63 8.42 -7.54
CA ASP A 243 -11.06 7.70 -8.73
C ASP A 243 -10.56 6.25 -8.79
N ASN A 244 -9.41 5.98 -8.18
CA ASN A 244 -8.80 4.66 -8.09
C ASN A 244 -8.12 4.50 -6.73
N LEU A 245 -8.22 3.30 -6.12
CA LEU A 245 -7.62 3.02 -4.80
C LEU A 245 -6.11 2.74 -4.87
N LEU A 246 -5.61 2.23 -5.99
CA LEU A 246 -4.22 1.78 -6.16
C LEU A 246 -3.34 2.85 -6.81
N THR A 247 -3.86 3.54 -7.83
CA THR A 247 -3.18 4.64 -8.52
C THR A 247 -4.13 5.83 -8.69
N PRO A 248 -4.43 6.57 -7.61
CA PRO A 248 -5.33 7.70 -7.69
C PRO A 248 -4.77 8.80 -8.61
N THR A 249 -5.62 9.35 -9.49
CA THR A 249 -5.25 10.48 -10.36
C THR A 249 -5.96 11.77 -9.96
N ARG A 250 -7.12 11.65 -9.31
CA ARG A 250 -7.90 12.78 -8.82
C ARG A 250 -8.67 12.43 -7.55
N GLY A 251 -8.98 13.44 -6.75
CA GLY A 251 -9.84 13.33 -5.57
C GLY A 251 -9.08 13.45 -4.27
N ILE A 252 -9.79 13.20 -3.18
CA ILE A 252 -9.32 13.40 -1.80
C ILE A 252 -9.66 12.16 -0.99
N HIS A 253 -8.72 11.75 -0.13
CA HIS A 253 -8.92 10.73 0.88
C HIS A 253 -8.52 11.30 2.24
N LEU A 254 -9.50 11.48 3.12
CA LEU A 254 -9.31 11.86 4.51
C LEU A 254 -9.69 10.67 5.38
N ALA A 255 -8.84 10.30 6.33
CA ALA A 255 -9.13 9.26 7.30
C ALA A 255 -8.71 9.69 8.71
N TYR A 256 -9.59 9.43 9.68
CA TYR A 256 -9.30 9.54 11.10
C TYR A 256 -9.56 8.19 11.78
N ARG A 257 -8.56 7.71 12.51
CA ARG A 257 -8.58 6.40 13.16
C ARG A 257 -8.12 6.51 14.62
N PRO A 258 -9.05 6.70 15.57
CA PRO A 258 -8.76 6.54 16.99
C PRO A 258 -8.69 5.05 17.37
N MET A 259 -7.66 4.68 18.12
CA MET A 259 -7.44 3.34 18.66
C MET A 259 -7.18 3.42 20.16
N PHE A 260 -7.76 2.49 20.91
CA PHE A 260 -7.51 2.33 22.33
C PHE A 260 -6.96 0.94 22.63
N PHE A 261 -5.88 0.90 23.42
CA PHE A 261 -5.20 -0.31 23.83
C PHE A 261 -5.39 -0.50 25.33
N TRP A 262 -6.20 -1.49 25.71
CA TRP A 262 -6.45 -1.81 27.12
C TRP A 262 -5.27 -2.58 27.70
N LYS A 263 -4.80 -2.17 28.89
CA LYS A 263 -3.78 -2.90 29.66
C LYS A 263 -4.12 -4.39 29.84
N VAL A 264 -5.39 -4.71 30.08
CA VAL A 264 -5.85 -6.08 30.33
C VAL A 264 -5.71 -7.00 29.11
N LEU A 265 -5.69 -6.44 27.90
CA LEU A 265 -5.56 -7.19 26.64
C LEU A 265 -4.11 -7.19 26.11
N GLY A 266 -3.14 -6.98 26.99
CA GLY A 266 -1.75 -6.78 26.62
C GLY A 266 -0.78 -6.96 27.78
N SER A 267 0.48 -6.66 27.51
CA SER A 267 1.57 -6.58 28.49
C SER A 267 2.16 -5.17 28.62
N ALA A 268 1.54 -4.19 27.96
CA ALA A 268 1.88 -2.78 28.14
C ALA A 268 1.71 -2.37 29.62
N PRO A 269 2.54 -1.45 30.13
CA PRO A 269 2.51 -1.06 31.55
C PRO A 269 1.20 -0.36 31.95
N ALA A 270 0.56 0.33 30.99
CA ALA A 270 -0.68 1.05 31.15
C ALA A 270 -1.53 0.99 29.88
N SER A 271 -2.81 1.34 29.98
CA SER A 271 -3.65 1.57 28.80
C SER A 271 -3.21 2.86 28.11
N PHE A 272 -3.29 2.87 26.78
CA PHE A 272 -2.81 3.99 25.96
C PHE A 272 -3.70 4.19 24.73
N PHE A 273 -3.62 5.38 24.14
CA PHE A 273 -4.39 5.76 22.95
C PHE A 273 -3.46 6.08 21.79
N ASN A 274 -3.94 5.79 20.58
CA ASN A 274 -3.35 6.25 19.34
C ASN A 274 -4.41 6.98 18.51
N HIS A 275 -4.04 8.12 17.94
CA HIS A 275 -4.86 8.85 16.98
C HIS A 275 -4.10 8.99 15.67
N THR A 276 -4.60 8.35 14.61
CA THR A 276 -4.01 8.46 13.27
C THR A 276 -4.90 9.31 12.37
N PHE A 277 -4.28 10.25 11.65
CA PHE A 277 -4.88 11.10 10.63
C PHE A 277 -4.13 10.92 9.31
N ILE A 278 -4.87 10.74 8.23
CA ILE A 278 -4.35 10.65 6.87
C ILE A 278 -5.13 11.64 6.01
N ALA A 279 -4.44 12.47 5.24
CA ALA A 279 -5.05 13.34 4.26
C ALA A 279 -4.24 13.29 2.96
N ASN A 280 -4.79 12.61 1.97
CA ASN A 280 -4.20 12.49 0.64
C ASN A 280 -5.05 13.26 -0.36
N THR A 281 -4.41 14.03 -1.24
CA THR A 281 -5.11 14.79 -2.29
C THR A 281 -4.39 14.63 -3.61
N TYR A 282 -5.14 14.44 -4.69
CA TYR A 282 -4.60 14.18 -6.02
C TYR A 282 -5.23 15.15 -7.03
N PHE A 283 -4.36 15.79 -7.81
CA PHE A 283 -4.72 16.71 -8.87
C PHE A 283 -4.17 16.18 -10.18
N ARG A 284 -5.06 15.84 -11.11
CA ARG A 284 -4.67 15.52 -12.48
C ARG A 284 -4.34 16.82 -13.20
N LEU A 285 -3.05 17.06 -13.47
CA LEU A 285 -2.60 18.27 -14.15
C LEU A 285 -2.83 18.16 -15.68
N TRP A 286 -2.63 16.97 -16.24
CA TRP A 286 -2.97 16.61 -17.63
C TRP A 286 -3.13 15.09 -17.77
N GLU A 287 -3.27 14.58 -19.00
CA GLU A 287 -3.58 13.17 -19.23
C GLU A 287 -2.61 12.19 -18.54
N LYS A 288 -1.33 12.56 -18.48
CA LYS A 288 -0.22 11.71 -17.98
C LYS A 288 0.49 12.27 -16.75
N GLY A 289 0.05 13.41 -16.20
CA GLY A 289 0.70 14.11 -15.10
C GLY A 289 -0.24 14.28 -13.90
N VAL A 290 0.22 13.89 -12.72
CA VAL A 290 -0.53 13.98 -11.46
C VAL A 290 0.33 14.64 -10.39
N LEU A 291 -0.24 15.61 -9.68
CA LEU A 291 0.34 16.15 -8.46
C LEU A 291 -0.40 15.54 -7.26
N ALA A 292 0.35 14.88 -6.39
CA ALA A 292 -0.17 14.19 -5.23
C ALA A 292 0.38 14.82 -3.95
N TYR A 293 -0.47 15.02 -2.95
CA TYR A 293 -0.13 15.51 -1.62
C TYR A 293 -0.50 14.46 -0.58
N ASP A 294 0.38 14.24 0.39
CA ASP A 294 0.18 13.33 1.52
C ASP A 294 0.52 14.06 2.81
N LEU A 295 -0.40 13.97 3.77
CA LEU A 295 -0.23 14.38 5.14
C LEU A 295 -0.60 13.21 6.05
N TYR A 296 0.33 12.85 6.92
CA TYR A 296 0.16 11.82 7.92
C TYR A 296 0.50 12.37 9.29
N ALA A 297 -0.38 12.13 10.24
CA ALA A 297 -0.11 12.43 11.63
C ALA A 297 -0.55 11.25 12.50
N SER A 298 0.33 10.79 13.38
CA SER A 298 0.02 9.76 14.35
C SER A 298 0.45 10.26 15.73
N PHE A 299 -0.46 10.20 16.68
CA PHE A 299 -0.25 10.70 18.03
C PHE A 299 -0.48 9.57 19.03
N ASN A 300 0.59 9.13 19.68
CA ASN A 300 0.51 8.20 20.80
C ASN A 300 0.57 8.95 22.13
N THR A 301 -0.16 8.46 23.12
CA THR A 301 -0.02 8.96 24.50
C THR A 301 1.34 8.60 25.09
N SER A 302 1.81 9.34 26.09
CA SER A 302 3.11 9.12 26.75
C SER A 302 3.32 7.74 27.36
N ASN A 303 2.23 7.04 27.69
CA ASN A 303 2.25 5.71 28.28
C ASN A 303 2.46 4.58 27.24
N SER A 304 2.53 4.91 25.96
CA SER A 304 2.71 3.92 24.90
C SER A 304 4.08 3.25 25.03
N PRO A 305 4.14 1.91 25.04
CA PRO A 305 5.41 1.21 25.08
C PRO A 305 6.24 1.56 23.84
N TRP A 306 7.56 1.52 23.97
CA TRP A 306 8.48 1.94 22.90
C TRP A 306 8.24 1.20 21.57
N THR A 307 7.73 -0.03 21.61
CA THR A 307 7.42 -0.84 20.42
C THR A 307 6.29 -0.25 19.58
N MET A 308 5.43 0.58 20.18
CA MET A 308 4.26 1.23 19.59
C MET A 308 4.51 2.70 19.24
N ARG A 309 5.69 3.24 19.53
CA ARG A 309 6.08 4.60 19.15
C ARG A 309 6.25 4.72 17.64
N GLU A 310 6.08 5.94 17.13
CA GLU A 310 6.25 6.22 15.72
C GLU A 310 7.74 6.17 15.35
N MET A 311 8.01 5.57 14.19
CA MET A 311 9.36 5.42 13.65
C MET A 311 9.39 6.01 12.25
N ILE A 312 10.38 6.86 12.01
CA ILE A 312 10.56 7.40 10.67
C ILE A 312 10.86 6.29 9.66
N ALA A 313 10.37 6.45 8.42
CA ALA A 313 10.54 5.51 7.32
C ALA A 313 10.02 4.08 7.57
N SER A 314 9.17 3.87 8.57
CA SER A 314 8.66 2.53 8.91
C SER A 314 7.62 1.96 7.94
N ASP A 315 6.92 2.81 7.19
CA ASP A 315 5.80 2.41 6.34
C ASP A 315 6.21 2.09 4.89
N GLY A 316 7.44 2.40 4.49
CA GLY A 316 7.91 2.30 3.11
C GLY A 316 7.23 3.29 2.15
N ILE A 317 6.52 4.29 2.68
CA ILE A 317 5.75 5.29 1.93
C ILE A 317 6.39 6.67 2.09
N ARG A 318 6.69 7.04 3.34
CA ARG A 318 7.17 8.36 3.72
C ARG A 318 8.65 8.28 4.08
N MET A 319 9.34 9.41 3.99
CA MET A 319 10.73 9.55 4.46
C MET A 319 11.70 8.53 3.82
N ARG A 320 11.52 8.25 2.53
CA ARG A 320 12.21 7.18 1.77
C ARG A 320 13.75 7.29 1.75
N GLY A 321 14.32 8.46 2.08
CA GLY A 321 15.77 8.64 2.22
C GLY A 321 16.35 8.25 3.58
N TYR A 322 15.52 7.92 4.57
CA TYR A 322 15.93 7.63 5.95
C TYR A 322 15.99 6.13 6.22
N TYR A 323 16.85 5.77 7.16
CA TYR A 323 16.86 4.44 7.76
C TYR A 323 15.66 4.28 8.70
N MET A 324 14.95 3.16 8.63
CA MET A 324 13.81 2.87 9.48
C MET A 324 14.18 3.00 10.97
N GLY A 325 13.47 3.87 11.70
CA GLY A 325 13.70 4.06 13.13
C GLY A 325 14.99 4.83 13.47
N SER A 326 15.58 5.54 12.50
CA SER A 326 16.66 6.52 12.78
C SER A 326 16.20 7.66 13.70
N TYR A 327 14.91 7.98 13.66
CA TYR A 327 14.23 8.87 14.58
C TYR A 327 12.98 8.17 15.10
N ILE A 328 12.76 8.22 16.40
CA ILE A 328 11.67 7.53 17.10
C ILE A 328 11.11 8.47 18.16
N ASP A 329 9.79 8.61 18.22
CA ASP A 329 9.12 9.26 19.34
C ASP A 329 7.63 8.87 19.40
N ASN A 330 6.90 9.32 20.42
CA ASN A 330 5.48 8.99 20.59
C ASN A 330 4.63 9.50 19.43
N CYS A 331 4.93 10.67 18.89
CA CYS A 331 4.13 11.30 17.86
C CYS A 331 4.97 11.58 16.61
N GLN A 332 4.32 11.52 15.45
CA GLN A 332 4.91 11.87 14.15
C GLN A 332 3.93 12.70 13.34
N ILE A 333 4.45 13.74 12.68
CA ILE A 333 3.77 14.41 11.57
C ILE A 333 4.69 14.34 10.36
N ALA A 334 4.18 13.85 9.24
CA ALA A 334 4.90 13.76 7.97
C ALA A 334 4.04 14.35 6.84
N SER A 335 4.67 15.13 5.98
CA SER A 335 4.01 15.73 4.82
C SER A 335 4.92 15.64 3.60
N GLN A 336 4.34 15.34 2.44
CA GLN A 336 5.08 15.30 1.18
C GLN A 336 4.19 15.65 0.00
N ILE A 337 4.82 16.26 -1.01
CA ILE A 337 4.26 16.52 -2.33
C ILE A 337 5.05 15.66 -3.32
N GLU A 338 4.35 14.92 -4.16
CA GLU A 338 4.92 14.08 -5.20
C GLU A 338 4.30 14.43 -6.55
N TYR A 339 5.15 14.76 -7.52
CA TYR A 339 4.75 14.90 -8.91
C TYR A 339 5.03 13.60 -9.64
N ARG A 340 4.00 13.03 -10.30
CA ARG A 340 4.03 11.75 -11.00
C ARG A 340 3.79 11.97 -12.49
N GLN A 341 4.68 11.43 -13.32
CA GLN A 341 4.61 11.55 -14.78
C GLN A 341 4.69 10.17 -15.44
N ASN A 342 3.69 9.81 -16.25
CA ASN A 342 3.82 8.69 -17.19
C ASN A 342 4.63 9.16 -18.41
N ILE A 343 5.82 8.59 -18.60
CA ILE A 343 6.76 9.00 -19.65
C ILE A 343 6.42 8.25 -20.95
N TYR A 344 6.45 6.92 -20.89
CA TYR A 344 6.26 6.09 -22.08
C TYR A 344 5.66 4.73 -21.74
N ARG A 345 4.50 4.43 -22.33
CA ARG A 345 3.76 3.18 -22.11
C ARG A 345 3.58 2.90 -20.60
N ARG A 346 4.34 1.94 -20.08
CA ARG A 346 4.30 1.45 -18.69
C ARG A 346 5.38 2.07 -17.80
N ILE A 347 6.21 2.95 -18.35
CA ILE A 347 7.31 3.59 -17.63
C ILE A 347 6.86 4.98 -17.21
N GLY A 348 6.95 5.25 -15.91
CA GLY A 348 6.75 6.56 -15.31
C GLY A 348 7.93 6.98 -14.45
N ALA A 349 7.92 8.24 -14.05
CA ALA A 349 8.85 8.79 -13.08
C ALA A 349 8.12 9.67 -12.07
N THR A 350 8.75 9.87 -10.94
CA THR A 350 8.26 10.71 -9.84
C THR A 350 9.38 11.57 -9.30
N VAL A 351 9.02 12.75 -8.82
CA VAL A 351 9.89 13.60 -7.99
C VAL A 351 9.07 14.02 -6.79
N TRP A 352 9.68 14.03 -5.60
CA TRP A 352 8.98 14.46 -4.40
C TRP A 352 9.85 15.36 -3.53
N VAL A 353 9.15 16.13 -2.70
CA VAL A 353 9.72 16.92 -1.61
C VAL A 353 8.76 16.87 -0.43
N GLY A 354 9.29 16.85 0.77
CA GLY A 354 8.53 16.73 2.00
C GLY A 354 9.42 16.71 3.22
N GLY A 355 8.85 16.30 4.33
CA GLY A 355 9.57 16.14 5.58
C GLY A 355 8.69 15.59 6.68
N ALA A 356 9.31 15.29 7.81
CA ALA A 356 8.60 14.82 9.00
C ALA A 356 9.24 15.40 10.25
N THR A 357 8.47 15.41 11.33
CA THR A 357 8.96 15.71 12.67
C THR A 357 8.41 14.67 13.63
N LEU A 358 9.22 14.30 14.62
CA LEU A 358 8.84 13.42 15.72
C LEU A 358 8.98 14.19 17.04
N PHE A 359 8.11 13.91 17.99
CA PHE A 359 8.04 14.61 19.28
C PHE A 359 7.28 13.79 20.33
N ALA A 360 7.45 14.10 21.61
CA ALA A 360 6.90 13.27 22.68
C ALA A 360 5.41 13.56 22.95
N ALA A 361 4.96 14.81 22.78
CA ALA A 361 3.53 15.16 22.90
C ALA A 361 3.10 16.40 22.08
N LEU A 362 1.84 16.45 21.65
CA LEU A 362 1.24 17.61 20.96
C LEU A 362 1.37 18.94 21.71
N ARG A 363 1.44 18.90 23.05
CA ARG A 363 1.62 20.11 23.87
C ARG A 363 3.02 20.70 23.74
N GLU A 364 4.02 19.88 23.44
CA GLU A 364 5.41 20.33 23.26
C GLU A 364 5.57 21.12 21.96
N PHE A 365 4.73 20.85 20.96
CA PHE A 365 4.69 21.61 19.70
C PHE A 365 4.38 23.11 19.87
N ARG A 366 3.82 23.52 21.02
CA ARG A 366 3.46 24.92 21.33
C ARG A 366 4.44 25.63 22.27
N ARG A 367 5.45 24.93 22.82
CA ARG A 367 6.45 25.57 23.67
C ARG A 367 7.52 26.19 22.78
N GLU A 368 7.80 27.48 22.97
CA GLU A 368 8.79 28.22 22.16
C GLU A 368 10.20 27.61 22.24
N ASP A 369 10.50 26.92 23.34
CA ASP A 369 11.82 26.33 23.64
C ASP A 369 12.04 24.93 23.07
N ILE A 370 10.97 24.23 22.64
CA ILE A 370 11.04 22.86 22.11
C ILE A 370 10.55 22.91 20.67
N LYS A 371 11.37 23.43 19.76
CA LYS A 371 11.05 23.43 18.33
C LYS A 371 11.18 22.01 17.79
N PRO A 372 10.11 21.40 17.26
CA PRO A 372 10.18 20.10 16.61
C PRO A 372 11.19 20.15 15.46
N GLU A 373 12.17 19.25 15.48
CA GLU A 373 13.20 19.23 14.45
C GLU A 373 12.64 18.63 13.16
N TRP A 374 12.45 19.49 12.15
CA TRP A 374 11.95 19.07 10.85
C TRP A 374 13.05 18.38 10.04
N LEU A 375 12.77 17.14 9.67
CA LEU A 375 13.64 16.28 8.88
C LEU A 375 13.21 16.39 7.41
N PRO A 376 14.04 16.99 6.53
CA PRO A 376 13.70 17.13 5.13
C PRO A 376 13.79 15.78 4.41
N ASN A 377 12.95 15.57 3.40
CA ASN A 377 12.94 14.38 2.55
C ASN A 377 12.60 14.78 1.11
N TYR A 378 13.46 14.46 0.14
CA TYR A 378 13.20 14.70 -1.28
C TYR A 378 13.87 13.63 -2.12
N GLY A 379 13.46 13.47 -3.37
CA GLY A 379 14.06 12.45 -4.21
C GLY A 379 13.35 12.25 -5.53
N ILE A 380 13.82 11.22 -6.25
CA ILE A 380 13.32 10.82 -7.55
C ILE A 380 13.00 9.33 -7.55
N GLY A 381 12.01 8.92 -8.33
CA GLY A 381 11.57 7.54 -8.35
C GLY A 381 11.16 7.09 -9.74
N LEU A 382 11.57 5.88 -10.12
CA LEU A 382 11.13 5.21 -11.34
C LEU A 382 9.86 4.40 -11.05
N ARG A 383 8.93 4.37 -12.00
CA ARG A 383 7.70 3.58 -11.95
C ARG A 383 7.63 2.65 -13.15
N PHE A 384 7.29 1.40 -12.90
CA PHE A 384 7.01 0.41 -13.94
C PHE A 384 5.66 -0.27 -13.67
N GLU A 385 4.68 -0.03 -14.52
CA GLU A 385 3.35 -0.63 -14.45
C GLU A 385 3.41 -2.09 -14.94
N PHE A 386 3.48 -3.05 -14.01
CA PHE A 386 3.55 -4.46 -14.37
C PHE A 386 2.15 -5.07 -14.58
N LYS A 387 1.16 -4.63 -13.80
CA LYS A 387 -0.27 -4.93 -13.95
C LYS A 387 -1.05 -3.60 -13.93
N HIS A 388 -2.26 -3.56 -14.49
CA HIS A 388 -3.00 -2.31 -14.68
C HIS A 388 -3.19 -1.63 -13.34
N ASN A 389 -2.75 -0.38 -13.23
CA ASN A 389 -2.79 0.39 -11.97
C ASN A 389 -1.98 -0.24 -10.82
N VAL A 390 -1.00 -1.11 -11.12
CA VAL A 390 -0.07 -1.67 -10.15
C VAL A 390 1.36 -1.39 -10.60
N ASN A 391 1.98 -0.43 -9.93
CA ASN A 391 3.32 0.04 -10.24
C ASN A 391 4.36 -0.64 -9.35
N ALA A 392 5.43 -1.16 -9.92
CA ALA A 392 6.67 -1.38 -9.21
C ALA A 392 7.42 -0.05 -9.13
N ARG A 393 7.99 0.26 -7.97
CA ARG A 393 8.72 1.51 -7.73
C ARG A 393 10.15 1.27 -7.26
N ILE A 394 11.05 2.09 -7.80
CA ILE A 394 12.43 2.24 -7.34
C ILE A 394 12.59 3.71 -6.98
N ASP A 395 12.67 4.00 -5.69
CA ASP A 395 12.76 5.36 -5.16
C ASP A 395 14.19 5.60 -4.64
N TYR A 396 14.82 6.70 -5.07
CA TYR A 396 16.06 7.19 -4.49
C TYR A 396 15.80 8.50 -3.76
N GLY A 397 15.82 8.43 -2.43
CA GLY A 397 15.52 9.55 -1.54
C GLY A 397 16.75 10.08 -0.82
N PHE A 398 16.70 11.36 -0.49
CA PHE A 398 17.67 12.10 0.29
C PHE A 398 17.00 12.69 1.53
N GLY A 399 17.77 12.83 2.59
CA GLY A 399 17.38 13.48 3.83
C GLY A 399 18.59 14.07 4.53
N ARG A 400 18.45 14.42 5.81
CA ARG A 400 19.52 15.01 6.59
C ARG A 400 20.69 14.03 6.76
N HIS A 401 21.79 14.32 6.08
CA HIS A 401 22.99 13.48 6.05
C HIS A 401 22.72 12.01 5.69
N THR A 402 21.69 11.76 4.87
CA THR A 402 21.26 10.41 4.51
C THR A 402 20.75 10.35 3.08
N SER A 403 20.96 9.21 2.42
CA SER A 403 20.31 8.86 1.16
C SER A 403 19.98 7.37 1.13
N GLY A 404 18.90 6.96 0.48
CA GLY A 404 18.46 5.57 0.46
C GLY A 404 17.76 5.19 -0.84
N ILE A 405 17.95 3.94 -1.26
CA ILE A 405 17.18 3.31 -2.33
C ILE A 405 16.10 2.43 -1.69
N LEU A 406 14.88 2.52 -2.21
CA LEU A 406 13.75 1.71 -1.78
C LEU A 406 13.08 1.04 -2.98
N PHE A 407 12.88 -0.27 -2.88
CA PHE A 407 12.05 -1.03 -3.82
C PHE A 407 10.70 -1.33 -3.16
N ALA A 408 9.60 -1.02 -3.85
CA ALA A 408 8.26 -1.29 -3.36
C ALA A 408 7.26 -1.53 -4.49
N ILE A 409 6.09 -2.06 -4.13
CA ILE A 409 4.95 -2.31 -5.02
C ILE A 409 3.81 -1.36 -4.64
N GLY A 410 3.09 -0.84 -5.65
CA GLY A 410 2.10 0.21 -5.54
C GLY A 410 2.73 1.62 -5.58
N GLU A 411 1.88 2.63 -5.68
CA GLU A 411 2.30 4.01 -5.44
C GLU A 411 2.68 4.23 -3.98
N ALA A 412 3.36 5.35 -3.70
CA ALA A 412 3.69 5.71 -2.33
C ALA A 412 2.41 5.89 -1.50
N PHE A 413 1.43 6.63 -2.00
CA PHE A 413 0.18 6.92 -1.30
C PHE A 413 -0.96 7.18 -2.27
#